data_AF-A0A087TUB0-F1
#
_entry.id   AF-A0A087TUB0-F1
#
_cell.length_a   1.000
_cell.length_b   1.000
_cell.length_c   1.000
_cell.angle_alpha   90.00
_cell.angle_beta   90.00
_cell.angle_gamma   90.00
#
_symmetry.space_group_name_H-M   'P 1'
#
loop_
_entity.id
_entity.type
_entity.pdbx_description
1 polymer ?
#
loop_
_entity_poly.entity_id
_entity_poly.type
_entity_poly.pdbx_seq_one_letter_code
_entity_poly.pdbx_strand_id
1 'polypeptide(L)'
;MNGLDMDLFLISDEVWFYPSGYVNSQNRRLSAARILQITLHDQKVGVWCTVSARRIIGLIFYYQMLNLERCISTIFNPFMATLTKEEMTYSYFQ
;
A
#
# COMPACT_ATOMS: atom_id res chain seq x y z
N MET A 1 -8.47 -31.89 -2.78
CA MET A 1 -8.48 -30.69 -1.90
C MET A 1 -8.06 -29.54 -2.78
N ASN A 2 -8.98 -28.64 -3.12
CA ASN A 2 -8.68 -27.46 -3.94
C ASN A 2 -7.96 -26.47 -3.02
N GLY A 3 -6.63 -26.40 -3.14
CA GLY A 3 -5.83 -25.41 -2.43
C GLY A 3 -6.18 -24.01 -2.93
N LEU A 4 -6.15 -23.04 -2.03
CA LEU A 4 -6.21 -21.62 -2.39
C LEU A 4 -4.97 -21.31 -3.23
N ASP A 5 -5.15 -20.79 -4.44
CA ASP A 5 -4.03 -20.36 -5.27
C ASP A 5 -3.47 -19.05 -4.69
N MET A 6 -2.34 -19.16 -3.99
CA MET A 6 -1.70 -18.04 -3.31
C MET A 6 -1.12 -17.01 -4.29
N ASP A 7 -0.95 -17.36 -5.57
CA ASP A 7 -0.51 -16.41 -6.59
C ASP A 7 -1.63 -15.44 -6.98
N LEU A 8 -2.89 -15.85 -6.80
CA LEU A 8 -4.12 -15.07 -7.06
C LEU A 8 -4.75 -14.50 -5.78
N PHE A 9 -4.17 -14.80 -4.63
CA PHE A 9 -4.58 -14.21 -3.36
C PHE A 9 -3.90 -12.86 -3.17
N LEU A 10 -4.71 -11.79 -3.16
CA LEU A 10 -4.24 -10.41 -3.07
C LEU A 10 -4.54 -9.86 -1.67
N ILE A 11 -3.49 -9.41 -0.99
CA ILE A 11 -3.61 -8.64 0.26
C ILE A 11 -3.29 -7.19 -0.07
N SER A 12 -4.19 -6.26 0.27
CA SER A 12 -3.96 -4.84 0.05
C SER A 12 -4.15 -4.05 1.33
N ASP A 13 -3.26 -3.11 1.60
CA ASP A 13 -3.41 -2.20 2.73
C ASP A 13 -2.79 -0.83 2.44
N GLU A 14 -3.14 0.12 3.31
CA GLU A 14 -2.64 1.48 3.34
C GLU A 14 -1.55 1.61 4.40
N VAL A 15 -0.41 2.18 4.00
CA VAL A 15 0.68 2.52 4.93
C VAL A 15 1.08 3.98 4.76
N TRP A 16 1.33 4.65 5.89
CA TRP A 16 1.79 6.04 5.92
C TRP A 16 3.28 6.11 6.25
N PHE A 17 4.03 6.81 5.41
CA PHE A 17 5.44 7.15 5.65
C PHE A 17 5.58 8.63 5.99
N TYR A 18 6.47 8.90 6.96
CA TYR A 18 6.90 10.26 7.29
C TYR A 18 8.33 10.43 6.75
N PRO A 19 8.55 11.29 5.73
CA PRO A 19 9.87 11.54 5.15
C PRO A 19 10.88 12.13 6.17
N SER A 20 10.40 12.65 7.30
CA SER A 20 11.22 13.06 8.44
C SER A 20 11.94 11.90 9.15
N GLY A 21 11.59 10.64 8.82
CA GLY A 21 12.09 9.45 9.50
C GLY A 21 11.32 9.10 10.77
N TYR A 22 10.18 9.76 11.02
CA TYR A 22 9.30 9.39 12.12
C TYR A 22 8.63 8.03 11.83
N VAL A 23 8.96 7.02 12.64
CA VAL A 23 8.34 5.70 12.60
C VAL A 23 7.34 5.62 13.75
N ASN A 24 6.05 5.47 13.45
CA ASN A 24 5.03 5.20 14.46
C ASN A 24 5.45 3.97 15.30
N SER A 25 5.30 4.04 16.62
CA SER A 25 5.67 2.98 17.56
C SER A 25 5.03 1.63 17.25
N GLN A 26 3.86 1.64 16.60
CA GLN A 26 3.15 0.44 16.13
C GLN A 26 3.82 -0.25 14.91
N ASN A 27 4.67 0.47 14.16
CA ASN A 27 5.28 0.01 12.91
C ASN A 27 6.81 -0.22 13.02
N ARG A 28 7.28 -0.47 14.25
CA ARG A 28 8.72 -0.54 14.56
C ARG A 28 9.32 -1.90 14.21
N ARG A 29 9.73 -2.10 12.95
CA ARG A 29 10.55 -3.26 12.52
C ARG A 29 11.68 -2.89 11.54
N LEU A 30 12.44 -1.83 11.82
CA LEU A 30 13.68 -1.52 11.09
C LEU A 30 14.85 -1.27 12.06
N SER A 31 16.02 -1.81 11.67
CA SER A 31 17.27 -1.79 12.44
C SER A 31 17.78 -0.35 12.67
N ALA A 32 18.36 -0.16 13.85
CA ALA A 32 18.83 1.10 14.40
C ALA A 32 19.65 1.98 13.44
N ALA A 33 19.14 3.18 13.14
CA ALA A 33 19.89 4.43 13.21
C ALA A 33 18.97 5.63 12.96
N ARG A 34 19.00 6.59 13.91
CA ARG A 34 18.48 7.97 13.85
C ARG A 34 16.97 8.15 14.04
N ILE A 35 16.62 8.42 15.30
CA ILE A 35 15.39 9.12 15.69
C ILE A 35 15.67 10.61 15.50
N LEU A 36 15.03 11.24 14.52
CA LEU A 36 15.06 12.69 14.31
C LEU A 36 13.77 13.33 14.84
N GLN A 37 13.93 14.58 15.25
CA GLN A 37 13.05 15.40 16.06
C GLN A 37 11.69 15.67 15.40
N ILE A 38 10.63 15.63 16.20
CA ILE A 38 9.22 15.71 15.79
C ILE A 38 8.91 17.12 15.22
N THR A 39 8.54 17.21 13.94
CA THR A 39 7.88 18.41 13.39
C THR A 39 6.36 18.21 13.48
N LEU A 40 5.65 19.16 14.07
CA LEU A 40 4.18 19.12 14.26
C LEU A 40 3.37 18.99 12.95
N HIS A 41 4.02 19.24 11.80
CA HIS A 41 3.46 19.20 10.46
C HIS A 41 4.37 18.43 9.49
N ASP A 42 4.91 17.28 9.91
CA ASP A 42 5.62 16.41 8.98
C ASP A 42 4.70 16.03 7.82
N GLN A 43 5.15 16.33 6.59
CA GLN A 43 4.49 15.82 5.39
C GLN A 43 4.38 14.31 5.52
N LYS A 44 3.20 13.75 5.24
CA LYS A 44 3.00 12.30 5.22
C LYS A 44 2.70 11.85 3.80
N VAL A 45 3.29 10.73 3.41
CA VAL A 45 3.05 10.08 2.13
C VAL A 45 2.26 8.81 2.42
N GLY A 46 1.04 8.76 1.92
CA GLY A 46 0.23 7.55 1.93
C GLY A 46 0.67 6.66 0.77
N VAL A 47 0.76 5.37 1.04
CA VAL A 47 1.09 4.36 0.06
C VAL A 47 0.04 3.28 0.14
N TRP A 48 -0.67 3.09 -0.97
CA TRP A 48 -1.46 1.89 -1.18
C TRP A 48 -0.53 0.83 -1.76
N CYS A 49 -0.56 -0.38 -1.20
CA CYS A 49 0.23 -1.49 -1.70
C CYS A 49 -0.61 -2.76 -1.69
N THR A 50 -0.61 -3.46 -2.81
CA THR A 50 -1.19 -4.80 -2.93
C THR A 50 -0.07 -5.80 -3.16
N VAL A 51 -0.14 -6.96 -2.51
CA VAL A 51 0.87 -8.03 -2.66
C VAL A 51 0.18 -9.37 -2.86
N SER A 52 0.80 -10.22 -3.69
CA SER A 52 0.48 -11.64 -3.81
C SER A 52 1.76 -12.47 -3.61
N ALA A 53 1.64 -13.79 -3.57
CA ALA A 53 2.83 -14.66 -3.55
C ALA A 53 3.74 -14.46 -4.78
N ARG A 54 3.15 -13.98 -5.89
CA ARG A 54 3.84 -13.80 -7.17
C ARG A 54 4.56 -12.46 -7.29
N ARG A 55 3.95 -11.35 -6.84
CA ARG A 55 4.51 -10.00 -7.02
C ARG A 55 3.86 -8.94 -6.13
N ILE A 56 4.54 -7.79 -6.06
CA ILE A 56 3.95 -6.54 -5.59
C ILE A 56 3.14 -5.90 -6.74
N ILE A 57 1.96 -5.39 -6.42
CA ILE A 57 1.00 -4.79 -7.34
C ILE A 57 0.59 -3.41 -6.80
N GLY A 58 0.51 -2.42 -7.68
CA GLY A 58 -0.09 -1.13 -7.35
C GLY A 58 0.53 -0.42 -6.16
N LEU A 59 1.85 -0.24 -6.17
CA LEU A 59 2.54 0.65 -5.24
C LEU A 59 2.21 2.11 -5.60
N ILE A 60 1.15 2.65 -5.01
CA ILE A 60 0.59 3.95 -5.37
C ILE A 60 0.80 4.94 -4.24
N PHE A 61 1.50 6.03 -4.55
CA PHE A 61 1.80 7.10 -3.60
C PHE A 61 0.79 8.24 -3.72
N TYR A 62 0.32 8.75 -2.59
CA TYR A 62 -0.54 9.93 -2.50
C TYR A 62 -0.18 10.79 -1.29
N TYR A 63 -0.38 12.10 -1.41
CA TYR A 63 0.15 13.09 -0.46
C TYR A 63 -0.94 13.85 0.31
N GLN A 64 -2.21 13.56 0.02
CA GLN A 64 -3.35 14.29 0.58
C GLN A 64 -4.39 13.32 1.12
N MET A 65 -5.27 13.82 1.98
CA MET A 65 -6.43 13.05 2.43
C MET A 65 -7.32 12.71 1.24
N LEU A 66 -7.65 11.43 1.09
CA LEU A 66 -8.47 10.96 0.00
C LEU A 66 -9.95 11.09 0.37
N ASN A 67 -10.70 11.75 -0.51
CA ASN A 67 -12.15 11.56 -0.57
C ASN A 67 -12.46 10.44 -1.58
N LEU A 68 -13.72 10.05 -1.69
CA LEU A 68 -14.12 8.92 -2.56
C LEU A 68 -13.67 9.12 -4.02
N GLU A 69 -13.90 10.30 -4.59
CA GLU A 69 -13.53 10.61 -5.97
C GLU A 69 -12.01 10.54 -6.21
N ARG A 70 -11.23 11.09 -5.29
CA ARG A 70 -9.76 11.03 -5.35
C ARG A 70 -9.24 9.63 -5.11
N CYS A 71 -9.89 8.85 -4.25
CA CYS A 71 -9.54 7.44 -4.05
C CYS A 71 -9.70 6.68 -5.37
N ILE A 72 -10.80 6.89 -6.08
CA ILE A 72 -11.04 6.23 -7.37
C ILE A 72 -9.97 6.63 -8.40
N SER A 73 -9.75 7.94 -8.56
CA SER A 73 -8.83 8.44 -9.60
C SER A 73 -7.35 8.22 -9.28
N THR A 74 -6.97 8.30 -8.01
CA THR A 74 -5.56 8.26 -7.57
C THR A 74 -5.12 6.85 -7.21
N ILE A 75 -6.01 6.02 -6.63
CA ILE A 75 -5.67 4.65 -6.19
C ILE A 75 -6.32 3.62 -7.10
N PHE A 76 -7.65 3.60 -7.18
CA PHE A 76 -8.36 2.46 -7.78
C PHE A 76 -8.07 2.31 -9.28
N ASN A 77 -8.20 3.38 -10.05
CA ASN A 77 -8.00 3.32 -11.50
C ASN A 77 -6.55 2.92 -11.87
N PRO A 78 -5.50 3.53 -11.27
CA PRO A 78 -4.14 3.07 -11.50
C PRO A 78 -3.92 1.63 -11.04
N PHE A 79 -4.48 1.22 -9.90
CA PHE A 79 -4.38 -0.15 -9.40
C PHE A 79 -4.96 -1.15 -10.40
N MET A 80 -6.19 -0.92 -10.86
CA MET A 80 -6.86 -1.78 -11.84
C MET A 80 -6.07 -1.88 -13.15
N ALA A 81 -5.43 -0.78 -13.59
CA ALA A 81 -4.57 -0.78 -14.77
C ALA A 81 -3.28 -1.61 -14.60
N THR A 82 -2.85 -1.88 -13.37
CA THR A 82 -1.67 -2.72 -13.09
C THR A 82 -1.97 -4.21 -13.00
N LEU A 83 -3.24 -4.61 -13.01
CA LEU A 83 -3.65 -6.01 -12.98
C LEU A 83 -3.58 -6.63 -14.37
N THR A 84 -3.11 -7.88 -14.42
CA THR A 84 -3.24 -8.72 -15.61
C THR A 84 -4.68 -9.19 -15.78
N LYS A 85 -5.04 -9.68 -16.97
CA LYS A 85 -6.39 -10.22 -17.22
C LYS A 85 -6.75 -11.38 -16.27
N GLU A 86 -5.76 -12.22 -15.97
CA GLU A 86 -5.92 -13.35 -15.05
C GLU A 86 -6.21 -12.86 -13.63
N GLU A 87 -5.37 -11.94 -13.11
CA GLU A 87 -5.59 -11.35 -11.79
C GLU A 87 -6.94 -10.61 -11.73
N MET A 88 -7.32 -9.85 -12.77
CA MET A 88 -8.64 -9.21 -12.79
C MET A 88 -9.83 -10.18 -12.72
N THR A 89 -9.66 -11.40 -13.22
CA THR A 89 -10.78 -12.35 -13.38
C THR A 89 -10.87 -13.33 -12.20
N TYR A 90 -9.73 -13.71 -11.62
CA TYR A 90 -9.63 -14.82 -10.67
C TYR A 90 -9.06 -14.43 -9.31
N SER A 91 -8.65 -13.18 -9.11
CA SER A 91 -8.12 -12.76 -7.81
C SER A 91 -9.19 -12.70 -6.73
N TYR A 92 -8.76 -12.99 -5.51
CA TYR A 92 -9.54 -12.76 -4.30
C TYR A 92 -8.82 -11.75 -3.42
N PHE A 93 -9.54 -10.76 -2.90
CA PHE A 93 -9.01 -9.72 -2.02
C PHE A 93 -9.31 -10.03 -0.56
N GLN A 94 -8.34 -9.78 0.31
CA GLN A 94 -8.51 -9.75 1.76
C GLN A 94 -8.00 -8.44 2.35
#